data_AF-A0AAV0URB2-F1
#
_entry.id   AF-A0AAV0URB2-F1
#
_cell.length_a   1.000
_cell.length_b   1.000
_cell.length_c   1.000
_cell.angle_alpha   90.00
_cell.angle_beta   90.00
_cell.angle_gamma   90.00
#
_symmetry.space_group_name_H-M   'P 1'
#
loop_
_entity.id
_entity.type
_entity.pdbx_description
1 polymer ?
#
loop_
_entity_poly.entity_id
_entity_poly.type
_entity_poly.pdbx_seq_one_letter_code
_entity_poly.pdbx_strand_id
1 'polypeptide(L)'
;MQDHDSAEYFTIATCEVVKTISEKCQVLGKMLDASRVKLQSAQGIAQDSVFAQTPLLHEMDCVFEQLQNRSVDPNMVGGEQGKTLFDFVDAETVQSLQQDALEQTKEVEELLAAHQHAIERIAAIYEFFRMFNKAHGSDIDVLVGEQRDITSITDDDVKPIETIYDAAVNFFVDTEQCDRFLLQYFTTINDIYPHYEVIFADVQLLFDELRSLRDFYLHFLASYQSIETELLRRKQYDSKVRQFIEQTKAKLAVLAQEEVTMRSAFCEEHARFLPSTLCPVIQSLPDKFDIVRARDGSDSVAIEKAQ
;
A
#
# COMPACT_ATOMS: atom_id res chain seq x y z
N MET A 1 49.26 22.26 -59.65
CA MET A 1 49.62 20.98 -59.01
C MET A 1 49.43 21.03 -57.50
N GLN A 2 49.57 22.20 -56.87
CA GLN A 2 49.37 22.38 -55.42
C GLN A 2 47.87 22.46 -55.02
N ASP A 3 46.99 22.93 -55.91
CA ASP A 3 45.57 23.15 -55.59
C ASP A 3 44.68 21.91 -55.78
N HIS A 4 45.07 20.99 -56.65
CA HIS A 4 44.34 19.74 -56.89
C HIS A 4 44.46 18.78 -55.68
N ASP A 5 45.63 18.78 -55.02
CA ASP A 5 45.85 18.06 -53.75
C ASP A 5 45.00 18.67 -52.60
N SER A 6 44.74 19.98 -52.64
CA SER A 6 43.96 20.68 -51.61
C SER A 6 42.46 20.37 -51.72
N ALA A 7 41.91 20.34 -52.93
CA ALA A 7 40.51 20.02 -53.15
C ALA A 7 40.18 18.56 -52.80
N GLU A 8 41.08 17.63 -53.15
CA GLU A 8 40.98 16.23 -52.77
C GLU A 8 41.04 16.06 -51.23
N TYR A 9 41.96 16.77 -50.57
CA TYR A 9 42.04 16.79 -49.11
C TYR A 9 40.75 17.27 -48.44
N PHE A 10 40.19 18.42 -48.84
CA PHE A 10 38.96 18.94 -48.24
C PHE A 10 37.75 18.04 -48.49
N THR A 11 37.67 17.41 -49.67
CA THR A 11 36.59 16.48 -49.99
C THR A 11 36.64 15.24 -49.09
N ILE A 12 37.81 14.64 -48.93
CA ILE A 12 38.01 13.47 -48.05
C ILE A 12 37.74 13.85 -46.60
N ALA A 13 38.31 14.96 -46.12
CA ALA A 13 38.17 15.40 -44.73
C ALA A 13 36.72 15.77 -44.38
N THR A 14 36.00 16.44 -45.29
CA THR A 14 34.56 16.74 -45.11
C THR A 14 33.75 15.45 -45.01
N CYS A 15 33.98 14.49 -45.90
CA CYS A 15 33.29 13.19 -45.87
C CYS A 15 33.52 12.46 -44.54
N GLU A 16 34.73 12.45 -43.99
CA GLU A 16 35.06 11.80 -42.72
C GLU A 16 34.38 12.46 -41.51
N VAL A 17 34.41 13.79 -41.43
CA VAL A 17 33.79 14.55 -40.34
C VAL A 17 32.27 14.39 -40.37
N VAL A 18 31.66 14.54 -41.54
CA VAL A 18 30.22 14.36 -41.75
C VAL A 18 29.78 12.93 -41.42
N LYS A 19 30.54 11.92 -41.84
CA LYS A 19 30.25 10.53 -41.49
C LYS A 19 30.23 10.33 -39.98
N THR A 20 31.20 10.90 -39.27
CA THR A 20 31.27 10.80 -37.81
C THR A 20 30.08 11.49 -37.13
N ILE A 21 29.71 12.69 -37.58
CA ILE A 21 28.51 13.41 -37.10
C ILE A 21 27.24 12.58 -37.32
N SER A 22 27.11 11.98 -38.52
CA SER A 22 25.96 11.15 -38.88
C SER A 22 25.85 9.89 -38.03
N GLU A 23 26.96 9.17 -37.83
CA GLU A 23 27.03 8.00 -36.96
C GLU A 23 26.66 8.35 -35.51
N LYS A 24 27.23 9.44 -34.95
CA LYS A 24 26.88 9.95 -33.62
C LYS A 24 25.39 10.28 -33.52
N CYS A 25 24.83 10.99 -34.51
CA CYS A 25 23.41 11.32 -34.56
C CYS A 25 22.54 10.05 -34.56
N GLN A 26 22.91 9.03 -35.35
CA GLN A 26 22.15 7.78 -35.42
C GLN A 26 22.18 7.02 -34.07
N VAL A 27 23.35 6.92 -33.43
CA VAL A 27 23.50 6.25 -32.13
C VAL A 27 22.71 6.99 -31.06
N LEU A 28 22.83 8.32 -31.00
CA LEU A 28 22.10 9.15 -30.05
C LEU A 28 20.59 9.01 -30.19
N GLY A 29 20.07 8.97 -31.43
CA GLY A 29 18.65 8.74 -31.70
C GLY A 29 18.15 7.41 -31.13
N LYS A 30 18.88 6.31 -31.39
CA LYS A 30 18.54 4.98 -30.85
C LYS A 30 18.54 4.96 -29.31
N MET A 31 19.54 5.59 -28.70
CA MET A 31 19.63 5.67 -27.24
C MET A 31 18.49 6.51 -26.64
N LEU A 32 18.15 7.64 -27.27
CA LEU A 32 17.04 8.49 -26.85
C LEU A 32 15.70 7.74 -26.93
N ASP A 33 15.44 7.02 -28.01
CA ASP A 33 14.20 6.25 -28.16
C ASP A 33 14.12 5.11 -27.13
N ALA A 34 15.23 4.42 -26.87
CA ALA A 34 15.29 3.41 -25.81
C ALA A 34 15.01 4.01 -24.42
N SER A 35 15.57 5.18 -24.10
CA SER A 35 15.30 5.88 -22.84
C SER A 35 13.85 6.35 -22.73
N ARG A 36 13.23 6.82 -23.82
CA ARG A 36 11.80 7.18 -23.85
C ARG A 36 10.90 6.00 -23.53
N VAL A 37 11.17 4.84 -24.13
CA VAL A 37 10.40 3.60 -23.83
C VAL A 37 10.53 3.22 -22.36
N LYS A 38 11.75 3.31 -21.79
CA LYS A 38 11.98 3.07 -20.36
C LYS A 38 11.17 4.01 -19.47
N LEU A 39 11.17 5.32 -19.77
CA LEU A 39 10.39 6.30 -19.01
C LEU A 39 8.89 6.04 -19.14
N GLN A 40 8.39 5.79 -20.35
CA GLN A 40 6.97 5.50 -20.58
C GLN A 40 6.52 4.25 -19.79
N SER A 41 7.35 3.21 -19.78
CA SER A 41 7.10 2.01 -18.97
C SER A 41 7.04 2.34 -17.47
N ALA A 42 8.00 3.12 -16.97
CA ALA A 42 8.04 3.52 -15.56
C ALA A 42 6.84 4.40 -15.18
N GLN A 43 6.44 5.34 -16.04
CA GLN A 43 5.24 6.17 -15.85
C GLN A 43 3.97 5.34 -15.80
N GLY A 44 3.84 4.34 -16.68
CA GLY A 44 2.69 3.42 -16.66
C GLY A 44 2.61 2.63 -15.35
N ILE A 45 3.73 2.05 -14.91
CA ILE A 45 3.78 1.30 -13.64
C ILE A 45 3.50 2.23 -12.45
N ALA A 46 4.10 3.42 -12.40
CA ALA A 46 3.84 4.38 -11.33
C ALA A 46 2.35 4.80 -11.30
N GLN A 47 1.74 5.02 -12.46
CA GLN A 47 0.32 5.38 -12.53
C GLN A 47 -0.58 4.26 -12.00
N ASP A 48 -0.33 3.01 -12.41
CA ASP A 48 -1.18 1.87 -12.08
C ASP A 48 -0.95 1.33 -10.66
N SER A 49 0.30 1.36 -10.19
CA SER A 49 0.71 0.74 -8.93
C SER A 49 0.99 1.73 -7.80
N VAL A 50 1.24 3.01 -8.07
CA VAL A 50 1.53 4.00 -7.01
C VAL A 50 0.41 5.03 -6.93
N PHE A 51 0.22 5.83 -7.97
CA PHE A 51 -0.70 6.97 -7.94
C PHE A 51 -2.17 6.56 -7.90
N ALA A 52 -2.53 5.40 -8.47
CA ALA A 52 -3.87 4.85 -8.32
C ALA A 52 -4.23 4.52 -6.86
N GLN A 53 -3.24 4.33 -5.99
CA GLN A 53 -3.43 3.97 -4.58
C GLN A 53 -3.52 5.19 -3.65
N THR A 54 -3.10 6.38 -4.10
CA THR A 54 -3.11 7.61 -3.28
C THR A 54 -4.46 7.94 -2.61
N PRO A 55 -5.64 7.66 -3.21
CA PRO A 55 -6.93 7.85 -2.52
C PRO A 55 -7.06 7.08 -1.20
N LEU A 56 -6.32 5.98 -1.02
CA LEU A 56 -6.32 5.18 0.21
C LEU A 56 -5.95 6.00 1.45
N LEU A 57 -5.06 6.99 1.31
CA LEU A 57 -4.65 7.85 2.43
C LEU A 57 -5.84 8.66 2.94
N HIS A 58 -6.63 9.22 2.02
CA HIS A 58 -7.84 9.95 2.38
C HIS A 58 -8.93 9.03 2.96
N GLU A 59 -9.06 7.81 2.43
CA GLU A 59 -9.97 6.81 3.00
C GLU A 59 -9.59 6.45 4.43
N MET A 60 -8.29 6.32 4.73
CA MET A 60 -7.80 6.08 6.09
C MET A 60 -8.17 7.23 7.03
N ASP A 61 -7.97 8.47 6.61
CA ASP A 61 -8.35 9.65 7.39
C ASP A 61 -9.85 9.66 7.69
N CYS A 62 -10.69 9.29 6.70
CA CYS A 62 -12.13 9.17 6.88
C CYS A 62 -12.50 8.07 7.91
N VAL A 63 -11.75 6.97 7.96
CA VAL A 63 -11.95 5.92 8.97
C VAL A 63 -11.55 6.41 10.35
N PHE A 64 -10.44 7.14 10.46
CA PHE A 64 -9.98 7.73 11.72
C PHE A 64 -10.97 8.76 12.26
N GLU A 65 -11.52 9.61 11.40
CA GLU A 65 -12.58 10.55 11.76
C GLU A 65 -13.83 9.80 12.27
N GLN A 66 -14.23 8.70 11.63
CA GLN A 66 -15.34 7.87 12.12
C GLN A 66 -15.06 7.27 13.50
N LEU A 67 -13.85 6.80 13.74
CA LEU A 67 -13.43 6.25 15.05
C LEU A 67 -13.46 7.32 16.15
N GLN A 68 -13.01 8.55 15.84
CA GLN A 68 -13.03 9.69 16.77
C GLN A 68 -14.46 10.13 17.09
N ASN A 69 -15.35 10.11 16.10
CA ASN A 69 -16.74 10.50 16.26
C ASN A 69 -17.60 9.43 16.95
N ARG A 70 -17.07 8.23 17.19
CA ARG A 70 -17.80 7.12 17.82
C ARG A 70 -17.45 7.01 19.30
N SER A 71 -18.31 7.54 20.16
CA SER A 71 -18.18 7.41 21.62
C SER A 71 -18.37 5.97 22.09
N VAL A 72 -17.60 5.58 23.11
CA VAL A 72 -17.70 4.29 23.78
C VAL A 72 -18.60 4.39 25.01
N ASP A 73 -19.46 3.39 25.23
CA ASP A 73 -20.30 3.33 26.43
C ASP A 73 -19.39 3.21 27.68
N PRO A 74 -19.48 4.14 28.65
CA PRO A 74 -18.69 4.08 29.90
C PRO A 74 -18.78 2.73 30.63
N ASN A 75 -19.91 2.03 30.55
CA ASN A 75 -20.07 0.72 31.18
C ASN A 75 -19.17 -0.36 30.58
N MET A 76 -18.71 -0.17 29.34
CA MET A 76 -17.77 -1.07 28.66
C MET A 76 -16.32 -0.77 28.99
N VAL A 77 -16.02 0.41 29.52
CA VAL A 77 -14.66 0.92 29.78
C VAL A 77 -14.46 1.29 31.25
N GLY A 78 -15.03 0.50 32.16
CA GLY A 78 -14.81 0.66 33.61
C GLY A 78 -15.34 1.97 34.20
N GLY A 79 -16.24 2.67 33.50
CA GLY A 79 -16.84 3.94 33.93
C GLY A 79 -16.15 5.19 33.39
N GLU A 80 -15.10 5.05 32.57
CA GLU A 80 -14.44 6.20 31.94
C GLU A 80 -15.38 6.92 30.95
N GLN A 81 -15.41 8.24 31.03
CA GLN A 81 -16.25 9.09 30.17
C GLN A 81 -15.42 9.73 29.06
N GLY A 82 -16.08 10.02 27.94
CA GLY A 82 -15.47 10.74 26.82
C GLY A 82 -14.53 9.91 25.95
N LYS A 83 -14.40 8.60 26.22
CA LYS A 83 -13.65 7.67 25.37
C LYS A 83 -14.35 7.47 24.03
N THR A 84 -13.55 7.34 23.00
CA THR A 84 -13.93 7.09 21.61
C THR A 84 -13.29 5.79 21.15
N LEU A 85 -13.73 5.24 20.01
CA LEU A 85 -13.07 4.06 19.46
C LEU A 85 -11.63 4.35 19.03
N PHE A 86 -11.31 5.60 18.72
CA PHE A 86 -9.97 6.03 18.37
C PHE A 86 -8.96 5.84 19.51
N ASP A 87 -9.40 5.96 20.77
CA ASP A 87 -8.52 5.75 21.94
C ASP A 87 -8.01 4.31 22.09
N PHE A 88 -8.55 3.37 21.32
CA PHE A 88 -8.17 1.95 21.31
C PHE A 88 -7.36 1.56 20.08
N VAL A 89 -6.95 2.54 19.28
CA VAL A 89 -6.19 2.36 18.05
C VAL A 89 -4.82 3.00 18.18
N ASP A 90 -3.80 2.32 17.64
CA ASP A 90 -2.45 2.88 17.53
C ASP A 90 -2.36 3.86 16.35
N ALA A 91 -2.90 5.05 16.55
CA ALA A 91 -2.96 6.07 15.51
C ALA A 91 -1.58 6.63 15.14
N GLU A 92 -0.62 6.65 16.07
CA GLU A 92 0.74 7.15 15.81
C GLU A 92 1.46 6.28 14.78
N THR A 93 1.38 4.95 14.93
CA THR A 93 1.97 4.01 13.96
C THR A 93 1.33 4.17 12.58
N VAL A 94 0.00 4.28 12.51
CA VAL A 94 -0.70 4.42 11.22
C VAL A 94 -0.37 5.75 10.54
N GLN A 95 -0.31 6.84 11.29
CA GLN A 95 0.08 8.15 10.75
C GLN A 95 1.52 8.14 10.23
N SER A 96 2.44 7.44 10.92
CA SER A 96 3.80 7.23 10.41
C SER A 96 3.79 6.53 9.07
N LEU A 97 3.03 5.43 8.93
CA LEU A 97 2.92 4.70 7.67
C LEU A 97 2.29 5.55 6.54
N GLN A 98 1.29 6.37 6.86
CA GLN A 98 0.70 7.31 5.88
C GLN A 98 1.72 8.36 5.42
N GLN A 99 2.56 8.86 6.35
CA GLN A 99 3.62 9.81 6.03
C GLN A 99 4.71 9.16 5.16
N ASP A 100 5.14 7.95 5.50
CA ASP A 100 6.11 7.18 4.72
C ASP A 100 5.59 6.95 3.28
N ALA A 101 4.28 6.66 3.14
CA ALA A 101 3.65 6.45 1.83
C ALA A 101 3.63 7.73 1.00
N LEU A 102 3.37 8.88 1.62
CA LEU A 102 3.44 10.19 0.97
C LEU A 102 4.86 10.52 0.51
N GLU A 103 5.85 10.28 1.37
CA GLU A 103 7.25 10.56 1.06
C GLU A 103 7.77 9.69 -0.08
N GLN A 104 7.50 8.38 -0.05
CA GLN A 104 7.91 7.50 -1.15
C GLN A 104 7.16 7.79 -2.45
N THR A 105 5.86 8.13 -2.38
CA THR A 105 5.10 8.56 -3.58
C THR A 105 5.73 9.80 -4.20
N LYS A 106 6.14 10.76 -3.37
CA LYS A 106 6.82 11.99 -3.82
C LYS A 106 8.21 11.68 -4.40
N GLU A 107 8.96 10.78 -3.80
CA GLU A 107 10.25 10.34 -4.34
C GLU A 107 10.09 9.72 -5.74
N VAL A 108 9.05 8.90 -5.97
CA VAL A 108 8.71 8.40 -7.31
C VAL A 108 8.45 9.55 -8.29
N GLU A 109 7.66 10.56 -7.90
CA GLU A 109 7.40 11.74 -8.74
C GLU A 109 8.69 12.50 -9.10
N GLU A 110 9.58 12.69 -8.12
CA GLU A 110 10.86 13.37 -8.31
C GLU A 110 11.78 12.58 -9.25
N LEU A 111 11.86 11.25 -9.12
CA LEU A 111 12.62 10.38 -10.02
C LEU A 111 12.07 10.42 -11.45
N LEU A 112 10.74 10.36 -11.63
CA LEU A 112 10.09 10.48 -12.93
C LEU A 112 10.35 11.85 -13.56
N ALA A 113 10.27 12.92 -12.78
CA ALA A 113 10.55 14.29 -13.24
C ALA A 113 12.02 14.46 -13.65
N ALA A 114 12.97 13.92 -12.87
CA ALA A 114 14.39 13.96 -13.20
C ALA A 114 14.70 13.16 -14.47
N HIS A 115 14.10 11.98 -14.65
CA HIS A 115 14.23 11.17 -15.85
C HIS A 115 13.64 11.88 -17.07
N GLN A 116 12.44 12.45 -16.96
CA GLN A 116 11.80 13.24 -18.01
C GLN A 116 12.68 14.44 -18.40
N HIS A 117 13.20 15.17 -17.41
CA HIS A 117 14.09 16.31 -17.65
C HIS A 117 15.34 15.88 -18.43
N ALA A 118 16.01 14.79 -18.01
CA ALA A 118 17.18 14.28 -18.73
C ALA A 118 16.85 13.92 -20.19
N ILE A 119 15.71 13.29 -20.45
CA ILE A 119 15.23 12.97 -21.82
C ILE A 119 14.98 14.23 -22.63
N GLU A 120 14.35 15.27 -22.07
CA GLU A 120 14.10 16.53 -22.76
C GLU A 120 15.40 17.24 -23.15
N ARG A 121 16.40 17.23 -22.25
CA ARG A 121 17.72 17.79 -22.53
C ARG A 121 18.45 17.02 -23.62
N ILE A 122 18.42 15.69 -23.59
CA ILE A 122 18.99 14.84 -24.65
C ILE A 122 18.26 15.06 -25.97
N ALA A 123 16.93 15.18 -25.96
CA ALA A 123 16.13 15.44 -27.16
C ALA A 123 16.46 16.79 -27.80
N ALA A 124 16.70 17.83 -26.99
CA ALA A 124 17.14 19.13 -27.50
C ALA A 124 18.53 19.04 -28.17
N ILE A 125 19.48 18.31 -27.57
CA ILE A 125 20.81 18.07 -28.17
C ILE A 125 20.68 17.23 -29.45
N TYR A 126 19.82 16.22 -29.46
CA TYR A 126 19.57 15.41 -30.64
C TYR A 126 18.97 16.23 -31.78
N GLU A 127 18.05 17.15 -31.51
CA GLU A 127 17.50 18.04 -32.52
C GLU A 127 18.57 19.01 -33.06
N PHE A 128 19.45 19.51 -32.20
CA PHE A 128 20.65 20.26 -32.63
C PHE A 128 21.51 19.44 -33.60
N PHE A 129 21.73 18.14 -33.33
CA PHE A 129 22.45 17.24 -34.25
C PHE A 129 21.76 17.07 -35.61
N ARG A 130 20.42 17.05 -35.61
CA ARG A 130 19.64 16.95 -36.84
C ARG A 130 19.65 18.23 -37.67
N MET A 131 19.84 19.40 -37.05
CA MET A 131 19.88 20.68 -37.78
C MET A 131 21.01 20.71 -38.81
N PHE A 132 22.18 20.17 -38.49
CA PHE A 132 23.31 20.09 -39.43
C PHE A 132 22.96 19.26 -40.68
N ASN A 133 22.43 18.05 -40.47
CA ASN A 133 21.98 17.19 -41.57
C ASN A 133 20.87 17.82 -42.41
N LYS A 134 19.99 18.63 -41.80
CA LYS A 134 18.94 19.35 -42.52
C LYS A 134 19.49 20.53 -43.34
N ALA A 135 20.52 21.21 -42.84
CA ALA A 135 21.11 22.37 -43.48
C ALA A 135 22.06 22.00 -44.63
N HIS A 136 22.85 20.93 -44.47
CA HIS A 136 23.93 20.58 -45.39
C HIS A 136 23.75 19.20 -46.05
N GLY A 137 22.72 18.43 -45.70
CA GLY A 137 22.53 17.06 -46.21
C GLY A 137 22.41 16.97 -47.72
N SER A 138 21.75 17.93 -48.37
CA SER A 138 21.66 17.97 -49.84
C SER A 138 22.99 18.26 -50.51
N ASP A 139 23.82 19.13 -49.92
CA ASP A 139 25.12 19.52 -50.48
C ASP A 139 26.16 18.41 -50.28
N ILE A 140 26.06 17.71 -49.15
CA ILE A 140 26.84 16.52 -48.83
C ILE A 140 26.46 15.35 -49.73
N ASP A 141 25.16 15.11 -49.99
CA ASP A 141 24.71 14.04 -50.90
C ASP A 141 25.17 14.29 -52.34
N VAL A 142 25.29 15.55 -52.76
CA VAL A 142 25.89 15.93 -54.05
C VAL A 142 27.39 15.65 -54.06
N LEU A 143 28.11 16.01 -52.99
CA LEU A 143 29.55 15.76 -52.82
C LEU A 143 29.91 14.26 -52.74
N VAL A 144 29.03 13.44 -52.16
CA VAL A 144 29.24 12.00 -51.97
C VAL A 144 28.67 11.16 -53.12
N GLY A 145 27.55 11.59 -53.71
CA GLY A 145 26.86 10.93 -54.83
C GLY A 145 27.53 11.18 -56.17
N GLU A 146 28.17 12.34 -56.34
CA GLU A 146 29.14 12.56 -57.40
C GLU A 146 30.51 12.06 -56.93
N GLN A 147 30.73 10.75 -57.04
CA GLN A 147 32.08 10.25 -57.35
C GLN A 147 32.41 10.67 -58.80
N ARG A 148 32.41 11.99 -59.06
CA ARG A 148 33.08 12.56 -60.23
C ARG A 148 34.50 12.02 -60.17
N ASP A 149 34.99 11.54 -61.30
CA ASP A 149 36.41 11.28 -61.47
C ASP A 149 37.16 12.47 -60.83
N ILE A 150 37.86 12.18 -59.73
CA ILE A 150 38.51 13.16 -58.82
C ILE A 150 39.45 14.10 -59.62
N THR A 151 39.77 13.72 -60.86
CA THR A 151 40.60 14.40 -61.86
C THR A 151 39.96 15.61 -62.57
N SER A 152 38.69 15.99 -62.30
CA SER A 152 38.02 17.13 -62.97
C SER A 152 37.53 18.26 -62.05
N ILE A 153 38.08 18.40 -60.84
CA ILE A 153 37.72 19.51 -59.93
C ILE A 153 38.35 20.81 -60.46
N THR A 154 37.52 21.81 -60.77
CA THR A 154 38.00 23.13 -61.20
C THR A 154 38.13 24.08 -60.02
N ASP A 155 38.95 25.13 -60.15
CA ASP A 155 39.24 26.13 -59.11
C ASP A 155 37.99 26.82 -58.52
N ASP A 156 36.87 26.79 -59.25
CA ASP A 156 35.56 27.32 -58.82
C ASP A 156 34.80 26.38 -57.86
N ASP A 157 35.15 25.08 -57.82
CA ASP A 157 34.49 24.06 -57.00
C ASP A 157 35.11 23.94 -55.59
N VAL A 158 36.30 24.50 -55.35
CA VAL A 158 37.04 24.35 -54.09
C VAL A 158 36.44 25.20 -52.95
N LYS A 159 36.01 26.44 -53.24
CA LYS A 159 35.46 27.36 -52.22
C LYS A 159 34.15 26.87 -51.57
N PRO A 160 33.19 26.30 -52.32
CA PRO A 160 32.02 25.66 -51.72
C PRO A 160 32.38 24.49 -50.79
N ILE A 161 33.36 23.67 -51.17
CA ILE A 161 33.82 22.52 -50.37
C ILE A 161 34.49 22.99 -49.08
N GLU A 162 35.35 24.00 -49.17
CA GLU A 162 36.00 24.63 -48.00
C GLU A 162 34.97 25.22 -47.02
N THR A 163 33.91 25.85 -47.55
CA THR A 163 32.83 26.41 -46.71
C THR A 163 32.05 25.31 -45.97
N ILE A 164 31.78 24.18 -46.63
CA ILE A 164 31.10 23.03 -46.01
C ILE A 164 32.03 22.35 -44.99
N TYR A 165 33.31 22.23 -45.31
CA TYR A 165 34.32 21.72 -44.38
C TYR A 165 34.39 22.56 -43.10
N ASP A 166 34.50 23.89 -43.23
CA ASP A 166 34.53 24.79 -42.09
C ASP A 166 33.25 24.70 -41.26
N ALA A 167 32.08 24.62 -41.92
CA ALA A 167 30.81 24.42 -41.23
C ALA A 167 30.77 23.08 -40.48
N ALA A 168 31.25 21.99 -41.11
CA ALA A 168 31.30 20.65 -40.51
C ALA A 168 32.27 20.58 -39.32
N VAL A 169 33.44 21.22 -39.41
CA VAL A 169 34.43 21.28 -38.32
C VAL A 169 33.90 22.11 -37.15
N ASN A 170 33.32 23.28 -37.41
CA ASN A 170 32.71 24.10 -36.36
C ASN A 170 31.58 23.33 -35.66
N PHE A 171 30.72 22.66 -36.43
CA PHE A 171 29.65 21.83 -35.89
C PHE A 171 30.18 20.63 -35.09
N PHE A 172 31.27 20.02 -35.53
CA PHE A 172 31.93 18.93 -34.81
C PHE A 172 32.46 19.39 -33.45
N VAL A 173 33.04 20.59 -33.36
CA VAL A 173 33.47 21.18 -32.09
C VAL A 173 32.29 21.40 -31.14
N ASP A 174 31.16 21.88 -31.64
CA ASP A 174 29.94 22.04 -30.83
C ASP A 174 29.36 20.68 -30.38
N THR A 175 29.49 19.66 -31.22
CA THR A 175 29.11 18.27 -30.91
C THR A 175 29.94 17.71 -29.75
N GLU A 176 31.26 17.90 -29.76
CA GLU A 176 32.15 17.48 -28.67
C GLU A 176 31.84 18.21 -27.34
N GLN A 177 31.39 19.47 -27.39
CA GLN A 177 30.93 20.18 -26.19
C GLN A 177 29.66 19.55 -25.60
N CYS A 178 28.79 19.01 -26.46
CA CYS A 178 27.56 18.35 -26.04
C CYS A 178 27.81 16.98 -25.38
N ASP A 179 28.90 16.29 -25.70
CA ASP A 179 29.19 14.93 -25.22
C ASP A 179 29.27 14.84 -23.68
N ARG A 180 29.82 15.87 -23.03
CA ARG A 180 29.85 15.92 -21.55
C ARG A 180 28.46 15.98 -20.94
N PHE A 181 27.55 16.76 -21.55
CA PHE A 181 26.17 16.86 -21.09
C PHE A 181 25.39 15.58 -21.36
N LEU A 182 25.55 15.01 -22.56
CA LEU A 182 24.94 13.72 -22.91
C LEU A 182 25.36 12.63 -21.93
N LEU A 183 26.66 12.52 -21.63
CA LEU A 183 27.16 11.57 -20.65
C LEU A 183 26.48 11.77 -19.29
N GLN A 184 26.40 13.01 -18.80
CA GLN A 184 25.76 13.31 -17.52
C GLN A 184 24.28 12.88 -17.51
N TYR A 185 23.50 13.24 -18.54
CA TYR A 185 22.08 12.90 -18.59
C TYR A 185 21.85 11.38 -18.73
N PHE A 186 22.66 10.69 -19.53
CA PHE A 186 22.56 9.23 -19.64
C PHE A 186 22.99 8.52 -18.36
N THR A 187 24.00 9.02 -17.64
CA THR A 187 24.34 8.52 -16.30
C THR A 187 23.16 8.70 -15.35
N THR A 188 22.55 9.88 -15.29
CA THR A 188 21.34 10.11 -14.47
C THR A 188 20.23 9.12 -14.80
N ILE A 189 19.94 8.87 -16.08
CA ILE A 189 18.92 7.90 -16.49
C ILE A 189 19.28 6.47 -16.05
N ASN A 190 20.54 6.07 -16.23
CA ASN A 190 21.00 4.73 -15.87
C ASN A 190 21.07 4.51 -14.35
N ASP A 191 21.27 5.55 -13.56
CA ASP A 191 21.23 5.49 -12.10
C ASP A 191 19.77 5.43 -11.60
N ILE A 192 18.87 6.22 -12.19
CA ILE A 192 17.44 6.23 -11.82
C ILE A 192 16.74 4.91 -12.18
N TYR A 193 17.05 4.32 -13.35
CA TYR A 193 16.25 3.21 -13.87
C TYR A 193 16.20 1.97 -12.95
N PRO A 194 17.30 1.48 -12.37
CA PRO A 194 17.26 0.40 -11.38
C PRO A 194 16.52 0.77 -10.09
N HIS A 195 16.47 2.06 -9.73
CA HIS A 195 15.79 2.52 -8.52
C HIS A 195 14.26 2.37 -8.63
N TYR A 196 13.68 2.42 -9.84
CA TYR A 196 12.26 2.20 -10.05
C TYR A 196 11.78 0.84 -9.53
N GLU A 197 12.52 -0.24 -9.79
CA GLU A 197 12.08 -1.59 -9.37
C GLU A 197 11.97 -1.70 -7.86
N VAL A 198 12.92 -1.12 -7.13
CA VAL A 198 12.95 -1.14 -5.66
C VAL A 198 11.84 -0.26 -5.11
N ILE A 199 11.78 1.01 -5.52
CA ILE A 199 10.80 1.95 -4.95
C ILE A 199 9.37 1.56 -5.28
N PHE A 200 9.09 1.01 -6.46
CA PHE A 200 7.76 0.52 -6.79
C PHE A 200 7.34 -0.67 -5.93
N ALA A 201 8.26 -1.59 -5.63
CA ALA A 201 7.97 -2.71 -4.76
C ALA A 201 7.72 -2.25 -3.31
N ASP A 202 8.56 -1.34 -2.80
CA ASP A 202 8.44 -0.82 -1.44
C ASP A 202 7.14 -0.05 -1.25
N VAL A 203 6.81 0.85 -2.18
CA VAL A 203 5.55 1.61 -2.17
C VAL A 203 4.34 0.68 -2.25
N GLN A 204 4.38 -0.33 -3.11
CA GLN A 204 3.29 -1.30 -3.24
C GLN A 204 3.03 -2.03 -1.90
N LEU A 205 4.09 -2.51 -1.25
CA LEU A 205 3.98 -3.20 0.04
C LEU A 205 3.39 -2.29 1.12
N LEU A 206 3.83 -1.03 1.15
CA LEU A 206 3.36 -0.04 2.11
C LEU A 206 1.87 0.29 1.92
N PHE A 207 1.41 0.50 0.68
CA PHE A 207 -0.01 0.70 0.41
C PHE A 207 -0.85 -0.56 0.68
N ASP A 208 -0.31 -1.76 0.48
CA ASP A 208 -0.99 -3.01 0.83
C ASP A 208 -1.18 -3.15 2.35
N GLU A 209 -0.18 -2.75 3.15
CA GLU A 209 -0.28 -2.70 4.61
C GLU A 209 -1.32 -1.67 5.07
N LEU A 210 -1.28 -0.45 4.52
CA LEU A 210 -2.29 0.57 4.79
C LEU A 210 -3.70 0.09 4.40
N ARG A 211 -3.85 -0.66 3.32
CA ARG A 211 -5.14 -1.21 2.90
C ARG A 211 -5.66 -2.22 3.91
N SER A 212 -4.79 -3.11 4.35
CA SER A 212 -5.10 -4.10 5.40
C SER A 212 -5.55 -3.41 6.70
N LEU A 213 -4.85 -2.36 7.11
CA LEU A 213 -5.20 -1.57 8.30
C LEU A 213 -6.55 -0.87 8.15
N ARG A 214 -6.82 -0.24 7.00
CA ARG A 214 -8.12 0.38 6.71
C ARG A 214 -9.24 -0.65 6.86
N ASP A 215 -9.07 -1.80 6.22
CA ASP A 215 -10.06 -2.87 6.25
C ASP A 215 -10.26 -3.39 7.68
N PHE A 216 -9.18 -3.57 8.44
CA PHE A 216 -9.25 -3.95 9.85
C PHE A 216 -10.07 -2.94 10.66
N TYR A 217 -9.83 -1.63 10.52
CA TYR A 217 -10.56 -0.61 11.26
C TYR A 217 -12.02 -0.47 10.83
N LEU A 218 -12.34 -0.69 9.56
CA LEU A 218 -13.73 -0.80 9.10
C LEU A 218 -14.44 -2.00 9.75
N HIS A 219 -13.77 -3.15 9.85
CA HIS A 219 -14.32 -4.32 10.55
C HIS A 219 -14.45 -4.08 12.05
N PHE A 220 -13.51 -3.35 12.66
CA PHE A 220 -13.60 -2.95 14.06
C PHE A 220 -14.83 -2.06 14.32
N LEU A 221 -15.05 -1.05 13.48
CA LEU A 221 -16.26 -0.20 13.53
C LEU A 221 -17.55 -1.01 13.41
N ALA A 222 -17.64 -1.89 12.42
CA ALA A 222 -18.81 -2.74 12.21
C ALA A 222 -19.04 -3.71 13.37
N SER A 223 -17.96 -4.31 13.89
CA SER A 223 -18.03 -5.23 15.03
C SER A 223 -18.49 -4.51 16.29
N TYR A 224 -18.01 -3.28 16.54
CA TYR A 224 -18.44 -2.49 17.68
C TYR A 224 -19.95 -2.21 17.67
N GLN A 225 -20.54 -1.95 16.50
CA GLN A 225 -21.99 -1.76 16.36
C GLN A 225 -22.80 -2.99 16.80
N SER A 226 -22.24 -4.20 16.67
CA SER A 226 -22.90 -5.43 17.09
C SER A 226 -22.85 -5.67 18.61
N ILE A 227 -21.93 -5.03 19.34
CA ILE A 227 -21.70 -5.31 20.76
C ILE A 227 -22.94 -5.01 21.60
N GLU A 228 -23.63 -3.92 21.33
CA GLU A 228 -24.84 -3.55 22.07
C GLU A 228 -25.91 -4.65 21.99
N THR A 229 -26.12 -5.21 20.80
CA THR A 229 -27.08 -6.29 20.60
C THR A 229 -26.68 -7.56 21.33
N GLU A 230 -25.39 -7.87 21.38
CA GLU A 230 -24.86 -9.04 22.10
C GLU A 230 -24.97 -8.86 23.63
N LEU A 231 -24.67 -7.67 24.14
CA LEU A 231 -24.83 -7.34 25.57
C LEU A 231 -26.30 -7.42 25.99
N LEU A 232 -27.22 -6.91 25.15
CA LEU A 232 -28.66 -7.05 25.39
C LEU A 232 -29.08 -8.52 25.42
N ARG A 233 -28.61 -9.33 24.46
CA ARG A 233 -28.88 -10.77 24.41
C ARG A 233 -28.45 -11.47 25.69
N ARG A 234 -27.24 -11.18 26.20
CA ARG A 234 -26.72 -11.73 27.45
C ARG A 234 -27.57 -11.30 28.65
N LYS A 235 -27.95 -10.03 28.73
CA LYS A 235 -28.84 -9.53 29.80
C LYS A 235 -30.20 -10.22 29.79
N GLN A 236 -30.78 -10.45 28.61
CA GLN A 236 -32.05 -11.16 28.47
C GLN A 236 -31.93 -12.63 28.88
N TYR A 237 -30.85 -13.31 28.51
CA TYR A 237 -30.56 -14.67 28.96
C TYR A 237 -30.47 -14.74 30.48
N ASP A 238 -29.67 -13.87 31.11
CA ASP A 238 -29.53 -13.81 32.56
C ASP A 238 -30.87 -13.57 33.26
N SER A 239 -31.71 -12.69 32.72
CA SER A 239 -33.05 -12.43 33.27
C SER A 239 -33.95 -13.67 33.19
N LYS A 240 -33.93 -14.38 32.06
CA LYS A 240 -34.70 -15.62 31.86
C LYS A 240 -34.27 -16.71 32.83
N VAL A 241 -32.96 -16.90 32.99
CA VAL A 241 -32.40 -17.89 33.93
C VAL A 241 -32.78 -17.55 35.37
N ARG A 242 -32.65 -16.28 35.79
CA ARG A 242 -33.07 -15.85 37.13
C ARG A 242 -34.55 -16.09 37.36
N GLN A 243 -35.40 -15.75 36.40
CA GLN A 243 -36.85 -15.99 36.50
C GLN A 243 -37.17 -17.48 36.65
N PHE A 244 -36.52 -18.34 35.87
CA PHE A 244 -36.69 -19.79 35.96
C PHE A 244 -36.26 -20.35 37.32
N ILE A 245 -35.12 -19.88 37.84
CA ILE A 245 -34.62 -20.28 39.17
C ILE A 245 -35.62 -19.89 40.25
N GLU A 246 -36.12 -18.65 40.25
CA GLU A 246 -37.08 -18.20 41.25
C GLU A 246 -38.42 -18.96 41.16
N GLN A 247 -38.91 -19.24 39.95
CA GLN A 247 -40.08 -20.10 39.76
C GLN A 247 -39.86 -21.52 40.29
N THR A 248 -38.66 -22.07 40.09
CA THR A 248 -38.33 -23.43 40.55
C THR A 248 -38.21 -23.47 42.07
N LYS A 249 -37.56 -22.49 42.70
CA LYS A 249 -37.51 -22.36 44.17
C LYS A 249 -38.91 -22.25 44.76
N ALA A 250 -39.78 -21.43 44.17
CA ALA A 250 -41.17 -21.30 44.62
C ALA A 250 -41.92 -22.64 44.55
N LYS A 251 -41.75 -23.41 43.46
CA LYS A 251 -42.35 -24.75 43.33
C LYS A 251 -41.79 -25.74 44.37
N LEU A 252 -40.48 -25.75 44.60
CA LEU A 252 -39.86 -26.61 45.62
C LEU A 252 -40.39 -26.27 47.02
N ALA A 253 -40.57 -24.98 47.33
CA ALA A 253 -41.12 -24.55 48.61
C ALA A 253 -42.58 -25.02 48.81
N VAL A 254 -43.40 -24.97 47.75
CA VAL A 254 -44.77 -25.50 47.79
C VAL A 254 -44.78 -27.01 48.05
N LEU A 255 -43.98 -27.79 47.31
CA LEU A 255 -43.90 -29.25 47.50
C LEU A 255 -43.40 -29.63 48.90
N ALA A 256 -42.39 -28.90 49.42
CA ALA A 256 -41.90 -29.13 50.78
C ALA A 256 -42.97 -28.84 51.84
N GLN A 257 -43.78 -27.78 51.65
CA GLN A 257 -44.86 -27.45 52.57
C GLN A 257 -46.01 -28.48 52.51
N GLU A 258 -46.34 -28.99 51.32
CA GLU A 258 -47.32 -30.07 51.15
C GLU A 258 -46.86 -31.34 51.88
N GLU A 259 -45.60 -31.74 51.74
CA GLU A 259 -45.03 -32.90 52.43
C GLU A 259 -45.01 -32.73 53.96
N VAL A 260 -44.61 -31.55 54.46
CA VAL A 260 -44.70 -31.24 55.90
C VAL A 260 -46.14 -31.38 56.40
N THR A 261 -47.11 -30.88 55.63
CA THR A 261 -48.53 -30.94 55.99
C THR A 261 -49.02 -32.38 56.02
N MET A 262 -48.69 -33.20 55.02
CA MET A 262 -49.06 -34.61 54.96
C MET A 262 -48.41 -35.43 56.08
N ARG A 263 -47.11 -35.21 56.37
CA ARG A 263 -46.41 -35.88 57.48
C ARG A 263 -46.99 -35.49 58.84
N SER A 264 -47.33 -34.22 59.05
CA SER A 264 -47.97 -33.75 60.30
C SER A 264 -49.33 -34.41 60.49
N ALA A 265 -50.18 -34.39 59.47
CA ALA A 265 -51.51 -35.02 59.51
C ALA A 265 -51.42 -36.52 59.83
N PHE A 266 -50.50 -37.23 59.17
CA PHE A 266 -50.26 -38.65 59.44
C PHE A 266 -49.81 -38.88 60.90
N CYS A 267 -48.90 -38.05 61.41
CA CYS A 267 -48.43 -38.16 62.78
C CYS A 267 -49.53 -37.87 63.81
N GLU A 268 -50.34 -36.84 63.57
CA GLU A 268 -51.48 -36.49 64.44
C GLU A 268 -52.49 -37.64 64.54
N GLU A 269 -52.77 -38.32 63.43
CA GLU A 269 -53.75 -39.40 63.39
C GLU A 269 -53.21 -40.73 63.95
N HIS A 270 -51.96 -41.08 63.62
CA HIS A 270 -51.44 -42.43 63.82
C HIS A 270 -50.28 -42.56 64.82
N ALA A 271 -49.51 -41.50 65.10
CA ALA A 271 -48.24 -41.64 65.84
C ALA A 271 -48.43 -42.17 67.27
N ARG A 272 -49.56 -41.86 67.93
CA ARG A 272 -49.88 -42.37 69.28
C ARG A 272 -50.01 -43.89 69.35
N PHE A 273 -50.22 -44.56 68.22
CA PHE A 273 -50.38 -46.01 68.13
C PHE A 273 -49.12 -46.71 67.61
N LEU A 274 -48.08 -45.95 67.23
CA LEU A 274 -46.85 -46.48 66.64
C LEU A 274 -45.69 -46.30 67.62
N PRO A 275 -45.02 -47.39 68.07
CA PRO A 275 -43.82 -47.25 68.88
C PRO A 275 -42.70 -46.60 68.06
N SER A 276 -41.98 -45.66 68.67
CA SER A 276 -40.92 -44.88 68.02
C SER A 276 -39.76 -45.73 67.46
N THR A 277 -39.61 -46.96 67.95
CA THR A 277 -38.60 -47.93 67.48
C THR A 277 -38.91 -48.56 66.13
N LEU A 278 -40.16 -48.48 65.64
CA LEU A 278 -40.55 -49.10 64.37
C LEU A 278 -39.99 -48.35 63.16
N CYS A 279 -39.96 -47.02 63.23
CA CYS A 279 -39.40 -46.15 62.19
C CYS A 279 -38.94 -44.83 62.83
N PRO A 280 -37.64 -44.68 63.15
CA PRO A 280 -37.12 -43.49 63.85
C PRO A 280 -37.31 -42.18 63.08
N VAL A 281 -37.42 -42.26 61.75
CA VAL A 281 -37.56 -41.10 60.86
C VAL A 281 -39.01 -40.68 60.65
N ILE A 282 -40.00 -41.35 61.25
CA ILE A 282 -41.42 -41.09 60.97
C ILE A 282 -41.87 -39.68 61.36
N GLN A 283 -41.16 -39.02 62.28
CA GLN A 283 -41.39 -37.64 62.71
C GLN A 283 -40.36 -36.65 62.15
N SER A 284 -39.46 -37.07 61.25
CA SER A 284 -38.47 -36.18 60.67
C SER A 284 -39.09 -35.24 59.65
N LEU A 285 -38.55 -34.01 59.60
CA LEU A 285 -38.88 -33.06 58.54
C LEU A 285 -38.40 -33.58 57.18
N PRO A 286 -39.05 -33.20 56.07
CA PRO A 286 -38.57 -33.55 54.74
C PRO A 286 -37.26 -32.83 54.41
N ASP A 287 -36.52 -33.42 53.47
CA ASP A 287 -35.27 -32.86 52.98
C ASP A 287 -35.50 -31.50 52.31
N LYS A 288 -34.56 -30.57 52.52
CA LYS A 288 -34.57 -29.25 51.89
C LYS A 288 -33.64 -29.23 50.68
N PHE A 289 -34.15 -28.72 49.57
CA PHE A 289 -33.39 -28.56 48.33
C PHE A 289 -33.17 -27.07 48.03
N ASP A 290 -31.92 -26.70 47.73
CA ASP A 290 -31.53 -25.34 47.38
C ASP A 290 -30.80 -25.33 46.01
N ILE A 291 -31.04 -24.27 45.22
CA ILE A 291 -30.38 -24.07 43.92
C ILE A 291 -29.23 -23.09 44.10
N VAL A 292 -28.00 -23.57 43.91
CA VAL A 292 -26.76 -22.78 44.05
C VAL A 292 -26.16 -22.55 42.66
N ARG A 293 -25.71 -21.32 42.41
CA ARG A 293 -24.95 -21.02 41.18
C ARG A 293 -23.58 -21.68 41.30
N ALA A 294 -23.28 -22.62 40.40
CA ALA A 294 -21.93 -23.16 40.29
C ALA A 294 -20.95 -22.02 39.94
N ARG A 295 -19.86 -21.89 40.70
CA ARG A 295 -18.71 -21.09 40.27
C ARG A 295 -17.89 -21.97 39.34
N ASP A 296 -17.53 -21.46 38.17
CA ASP A 296 -16.63 -22.16 37.27
C ASP A 296 -15.24 -22.21 37.92
N GLY A 297 -14.82 -23.43 38.30
CA GLY A 297 -13.50 -23.73 38.84
C GLY A 297 -13.50 -24.10 40.33
N SER A 298 -13.18 -25.37 40.59
CA SER A 298 -13.03 -26.06 41.87
C SER A 298 -14.32 -26.45 42.62
N ASP A 299 -14.32 -27.73 42.98
CA ASP A 299 -15.14 -28.36 44.02
C ASP A 299 -16.51 -28.91 43.63
N SER A 300 -16.48 -29.98 42.82
CA SER A 300 -17.39 -31.10 43.07
C SER A 300 -17.02 -31.74 44.41
N VAL A 301 -17.46 -31.11 45.51
CA VAL A 301 -17.42 -31.74 46.83
C VAL A 301 -18.36 -32.93 46.82
N ALA A 302 -17.79 -34.03 47.29
CA ALA A 302 -18.41 -35.28 47.62
C ALA A 302 -19.84 -35.11 48.15
N ILE A 303 -20.73 -35.94 47.63
CA ILE A 303 -21.99 -36.27 48.28
C ILE A 303 -21.61 -36.97 49.59
N GLU A 304 -21.48 -36.19 50.66
CA GLU A 304 -21.38 -36.70 52.01
C GLU A 304 -22.80 -37.12 52.43
N LYS A 305 -22.99 -38.42 52.61
CA LYS A 305 -24.19 -38.98 53.21
C LYS A 305 -24.31 -38.44 54.64
N ALA A 306 -25.37 -37.69 54.92
CA ALA A 306 -25.76 -37.42 56.30
C ALA A 306 -26.54 -38.63 56.85
N GLN A 307 -26.10 -39.08 58.03
CA GLN A 307 -26.73 -40.09 58.88
C GLN A 307 -28.03 -39.59 59.50
#